data_AF-A0A3C0TX82-F1
#
_entry.id   AF-A0A3C0TX82-F1
#
_cell.length_a   1.000
_cell.length_b   1.000
_cell.length_c   1.000
_cell.angle_alpha   90.00
_cell.angle_beta   90.00
_cell.angle_gamma   90.00
#
_symmetry.space_group_name_H-M   'P 1'
#
loop_
_entity.id
_entity.type
_entity.pdbx_description
1 polymer ?
#
loop_
_entity_poly.entity_id
_entity_poly.type
_entity_poly.pdbx_seq_one_letter_code
_entity_poly.pdbx_strand_id
1 'polypeptide(L)'
;AGISLRVRNTFDPNDAGTLFSGDYMPDMPCVEIVTGKSGLVALEVFEQDLADGPSFDSALLEVLAQHDVRIVSKSSNANTITHYLDVSAGVLARVAAELSARFPAAEVTSRQVAMVSVIGSD
;
A
#
# COMPACT_ATOMS: atom_id res chain seq x y z
N ALA A 1 7.62 -18.24 -19.08
CA ALA A 1 6.56 -18.20 -18.06
C ALA A 1 6.11 -19.63 -17.76
N GLY A 2 5.62 -19.92 -16.56
CA GLY A 2 5.16 -21.29 -16.18
C GLY A 2 6.24 -22.22 -15.63
N ILE A 3 7.38 -21.69 -15.16
CA ILE A 3 8.42 -22.48 -14.50
C ILE A 3 8.20 -22.36 -12.99
N SER A 4 7.92 -23.46 -12.30
CA SER A 4 7.75 -23.46 -10.85
C SER A 4 9.07 -23.10 -10.16
N LEU A 5 8.98 -22.30 -9.09
CA LEU A 5 10.13 -21.88 -8.29
C LEU A 5 10.12 -22.62 -6.96
N ARG A 6 11.29 -22.94 -6.41
CA ARG A 6 11.39 -23.55 -5.08
C ARG A 6 12.46 -22.87 -4.26
N VAL A 7 12.08 -22.37 -3.09
CA VAL A 7 13.00 -21.83 -2.09
C VAL A 7 13.34 -22.96 -1.12
N ARG A 8 14.62 -23.32 -1.01
CA ARG A 8 15.11 -24.38 -0.10
C ARG A 8 16.18 -23.83 0.82
N ASN A 9 16.33 -24.46 1.98
CA ASN A 9 17.39 -24.15 2.93
C ASN A 9 18.65 -24.96 2.61
N THR A 10 19.79 -24.30 2.38
CA THR A 10 21.05 -24.99 2.09
C THR A 10 21.64 -25.72 3.30
N PHE A 11 21.24 -25.33 4.52
CA PHE A 11 21.65 -25.98 5.76
C PHE A 11 20.83 -27.23 6.09
N ASP A 12 19.69 -27.44 5.41
CA ASP A 12 18.90 -28.66 5.50
C ASP A 12 18.49 -29.15 4.09
N PRO A 13 19.38 -29.87 3.39
CA PRO A 13 19.15 -30.28 2.01
C PRO A 13 17.96 -31.22 1.80
N ASN A 14 17.52 -31.91 2.85
CA ASN A 14 16.41 -32.86 2.78
C ASN A 14 15.05 -32.16 2.92
N ASP A 15 15.01 -30.93 3.44
CA ASP A 15 13.80 -30.13 3.48
C ASP A 15 13.26 -29.86 2.07
N ALA A 16 11.97 -30.10 1.87
CA ALA A 16 11.28 -29.80 0.63
C ALA A 16 11.27 -28.30 0.31
N GLY A 17 11.29 -27.43 1.32
CA GLY A 17 11.16 -25.99 1.18
C GLY A 17 9.78 -25.55 0.67
N THR A 18 9.68 -24.32 0.16
CA THR A 18 8.43 -23.76 -0.36
C THR A 18 8.41 -23.82 -1.89
N LEU A 19 7.41 -24.48 -2.46
CA LEU A 19 7.16 -24.54 -3.90
C LEU A 19 6.16 -23.45 -4.30
N PHE A 20 6.50 -22.67 -5.32
CA PHE A 20 5.63 -21.71 -5.97
C PHE A 20 5.25 -22.29 -7.34
N SER A 21 3.97 -22.57 -7.54
CA SER A 21 3.44 -23.15 -8.78
C SER A 21 2.15 -22.44 -9.20
N GLY A 22 1.88 -22.43 -10.51
CA GLY A 22 0.70 -21.75 -11.06
C GLY A 22 -0.60 -22.57 -11.00
N ASP A 23 -0.50 -23.83 -10.60
CA ASP A 23 -1.59 -24.82 -10.51
C ASP A 23 -1.92 -25.20 -9.06
N TYR A 24 -1.34 -24.51 -8.08
CA TYR A 24 -1.65 -24.75 -6.67
C TYR A 24 -3.09 -24.31 -6.35
N MET A 25 -3.83 -25.20 -5.69
CA MET A 25 -5.19 -24.97 -5.19
C MET A 25 -5.33 -25.74 -3.87
N PRO A 26 -5.73 -25.08 -2.76
CA PRO A 26 -5.89 -25.77 -1.48
C PRO A 26 -7.17 -26.62 -1.46
N ASP A 27 -7.16 -27.73 -0.73
CA ASP A 27 -8.34 -28.59 -0.57
C ASP A 27 -9.49 -27.89 0.18
N MET A 28 -9.14 -26.93 1.06
CA MET A 28 -10.07 -26.08 1.79
C MET A 28 -9.49 -24.66 1.91
N PRO A 29 -10.32 -23.61 1.81
CA PRO A 29 -9.87 -22.24 2.02
C PRO A 29 -9.21 -22.08 3.39
N CYS A 30 -8.00 -21.53 3.42
CA CYS A 30 -7.27 -21.32 4.66
C CYS A 30 -6.29 -20.15 4.56
N VAL A 31 -5.84 -19.67 5.72
CA VAL A 31 -4.75 -18.70 5.80
C VAL A 31 -3.42 -19.43 5.60
N GLU A 32 -2.68 -19.04 4.57
CA GLU A 32 -1.39 -19.64 4.24
C GLU A 32 -0.22 -18.78 4.70
N ILE A 33 -0.37 -17.45 4.66
CA ILE A 33 0.68 -16.49 5.00
C ILE A 33 0.08 -15.36 5.84
N VAL A 34 0.74 -15.04 6.95
CA VAL A 34 0.54 -13.78 7.69
C VAL A 34 1.84 -12.99 7.61
N THR A 35 1.78 -11.80 7.04
CA THR A 35 2.95 -10.94 6.82
C THR A 35 2.59 -9.47 7.05
N GLY A 36 3.56 -8.58 7.08
CA GLY A 36 3.31 -7.16 7.27
C GLY A 36 4.49 -6.25 6.98
N LYS A 37 4.21 -4.95 6.93
CA LYS A 37 5.20 -3.89 6.76
C LYS A 37 4.98 -2.81 7.82
N SER A 38 6.01 -2.56 8.62
CA SER A 38 6.07 -1.44 9.56
C SER A 38 6.71 -0.21 8.94
N GLY A 39 6.65 0.92 9.64
CA GLY A 39 7.26 2.18 9.21
C GLY A 39 6.51 2.85 8.05
N LEU A 40 5.20 2.58 7.93
CA LEU A 40 4.36 3.23 6.94
C LEU A 40 3.73 4.50 7.52
N VAL A 41 3.31 5.37 6.63
CA VAL A 41 2.50 6.54 6.97
C VAL A 41 1.14 6.41 6.29
N ALA A 42 0.06 6.55 7.05
CA ALA A 42 -1.25 6.82 6.48
C ALA A 42 -1.38 8.33 6.29
N LEU A 43 -1.34 8.79 5.03
CA LEU A 43 -1.64 10.15 4.63
C LEU A 43 -3.12 10.21 4.24
N GLU A 44 -3.90 10.97 5.00
CA GLU A 44 -5.33 11.13 4.79
C GLU A 44 -5.60 12.53 4.26
N VAL A 45 -6.39 12.61 3.20
CA VAL A 45 -6.85 13.87 2.62
C VAL A 45 -8.37 13.83 2.56
N PHE A 46 -9.01 14.69 3.34
CA PHE A 46 -10.46 14.84 3.43
C PHE A 46 -10.90 16.10 2.65
N GLU A 47 -11.88 15.96 1.76
CA GLU A 47 -12.48 17.04 0.97
C GLU A 47 -14.00 16.83 0.86
N GLN A 48 -14.81 17.84 1.16
CA GLN A 48 -16.27 17.68 1.24
C GLN A 48 -16.92 17.43 -0.14
N ASP A 49 -16.37 18.02 -1.19
CA ASP A 49 -16.90 17.95 -2.55
C ASP A 49 -16.00 17.12 -3.48
N LEU A 50 -15.52 15.96 -2.98
CA LEU A 50 -14.65 15.06 -3.76
C LEU A 50 -15.30 14.57 -5.08
N ALA A 51 -16.64 14.65 -5.18
CA ALA A 51 -17.44 14.15 -6.30
C ALA A 51 -17.56 15.10 -7.51
N ASP A 52 -17.27 16.41 -7.36
CA ASP A 52 -17.69 17.42 -8.35
C ASP A 52 -16.54 18.09 -9.14
N GLY A 53 -15.32 17.54 -9.10
CA GLY A 53 -14.15 18.12 -9.79
C GLY A 53 -13.37 17.15 -10.69
N PRO A 54 -12.62 17.66 -11.71
CA PRO A 54 -11.63 16.86 -12.42
C PRO A 54 -10.64 16.25 -11.41
N SER A 55 -10.37 14.95 -11.59
CA SER A 55 -10.05 13.99 -10.51
C SER A 55 -9.02 14.49 -9.49
N PHE A 56 -9.53 14.93 -8.33
CA PHE A 56 -8.76 15.20 -7.10
C PHE A 56 -7.73 14.11 -6.82
N ASP A 57 -8.13 12.85 -7.04
CA ASP A 57 -7.24 11.69 -6.94
C ASP A 57 -6.03 11.75 -7.88
N SER A 58 -6.22 12.16 -9.14
CA SER A 58 -5.11 12.31 -10.08
C SER A 58 -4.18 13.44 -9.66
N ALA A 59 -4.73 14.55 -9.19
CA ALA A 59 -3.93 15.67 -8.68
C ALA A 59 -3.14 15.30 -7.41
N LEU A 60 -3.72 14.49 -6.51
CA LEU A 60 -3.02 13.91 -5.36
C LEU A 60 -1.91 12.94 -5.81
N LEU A 61 -2.20 12.05 -6.75
CA LEU A 61 -1.22 11.12 -7.32
C LEU A 61 -0.07 11.83 -8.03
N GLU A 62 -0.33 12.95 -8.72
CA GLU A 62 0.70 13.80 -9.32
C GLU A 62 1.67 14.34 -8.27
N VAL A 63 1.17 14.87 -7.16
CA VAL A 63 2.03 15.36 -6.06
C VAL A 63 2.86 14.20 -5.49
N LEU A 64 2.24 13.04 -5.23
CA LEU A 64 2.98 11.88 -4.74
C LEU A 64 4.07 11.41 -5.71
N ALA A 65 3.78 11.41 -7.01
CA ALA A 65 4.73 11.03 -8.05
C ALA A 65 5.90 12.04 -8.18
N GLN A 66 5.64 13.34 -8.06
CA GLN A 66 6.67 14.39 -8.12
C GLN A 66 7.69 14.28 -6.98
N HIS A 67 7.27 13.75 -5.83
CA HIS A 67 8.14 13.50 -4.67
C HIS A 67 8.73 12.08 -4.62
N ASP A 68 8.56 11.27 -5.69
CA ASP A 68 9.00 9.87 -5.78
C ASP A 68 8.50 9.02 -4.59
N VAL A 69 7.25 9.25 -4.18
CA VAL A 69 6.65 8.56 -3.04
C VAL A 69 6.16 7.19 -3.45
N ARG A 70 6.63 6.15 -2.75
CA ARG A 70 6.12 4.79 -2.91
C ARG A 70 4.78 4.62 -2.19
N ILE A 71 3.73 4.42 -2.97
CA ILE A 71 2.40 4.01 -2.48
C ILE A 71 2.40 2.49 -2.25
N VAL A 72 2.10 2.07 -1.02
CA VAL A 72 1.97 0.65 -0.64
C VAL A 72 0.52 0.18 -0.81
N SER A 73 -0.44 1.02 -0.46
CA SER A 73 -1.86 0.75 -0.62
C SER A 73 -2.65 2.05 -0.63
N LYS A 74 -3.91 1.98 -1.05
CA LYS A 74 -4.88 3.07 -1.05
C LYS A 74 -6.20 2.57 -0.50
N SER A 75 -6.86 3.42 0.27
CA SER A 75 -8.28 3.27 0.63
C SER A 75 -8.99 4.59 0.34
N SER A 76 -10.23 4.53 -0.10
CA SER A 76 -11.03 5.73 -0.37
C SER A 76 -12.47 5.50 0.04
N ASN A 77 -13.08 6.53 0.63
CA ASN A 77 -14.52 6.63 0.86
C ASN A 77 -15.08 7.84 0.06
N ALA A 78 -16.32 8.26 0.36
CA ALA A 78 -16.97 9.36 -0.36
C ALA A 78 -16.23 10.70 -0.32
N ASN A 79 -15.56 11.02 0.80
CA ASN A 79 -14.99 12.35 1.05
C ASN A 79 -13.51 12.28 1.45
N THR A 80 -12.91 11.09 1.46
CA THR A 80 -11.57 10.87 2.00
C THR A 80 -10.80 9.89 1.16
N ILE A 81 -9.56 10.26 0.85
CA ILE A 81 -8.58 9.34 0.27
C ILE A 81 -7.45 9.16 1.29
N THR A 82 -7.16 7.91 1.63
CA THR A 82 -6.02 7.54 2.47
C THR A 82 -5.00 6.78 1.63
N HIS A 83 -3.79 7.33 1.51
CA HIS A 83 -2.65 6.64 0.93
C HIS A 83 -1.74 6.10 2.04
N TYR A 84 -1.36 4.83 1.94
CA TYR A 84 -0.38 4.20 2.82
C TYR A 84 0.98 4.25 2.14
N LEU A 85 1.89 5.05 2.70
CA LEU A 85 3.12 5.48 2.06
C LEU A 85 4.34 4.89 2.77
N ASP A 86 5.33 4.44 2.00
CA ASP A 86 6.67 4.11 2.49
C ASP A 86 7.57 5.33 2.22
N VAL A 87 7.64 6.24 3.19
CA VAL A 87 8.17 7.59 2.99
C VAL A 87 8.89 8.13 4.23
N SER A 88 9.94 8.92 4.01
CA SER A 88 10.63 9.62 5.10
C SER A 88 9.82 10.82 5.61
N ALA A 89 10.01 11.19 6.88
CA ALA A 89 9.32 12.34 7.48
C ALA A 89 9.56 13.66 6.72
N GLY A 90 10.77 13.86 6.16
CA GLY A 90 11.09 15.07 5.39
C GLY A 90 10.33 15.15 4.06
N VAL A 91 10.22 14.03 3.34
CA VAL A 91 9.43 13.97 2.09
C VAL A 91 7.94 14.14 2.42
N LEU A 92 7.44 13.47 3.46
CA LEU A 92 6.05 13.58 3.91
C LEU A 92 5.67 15.03 4.23
N ALA A 93 6.53 15.76 4.94
CA ALA A 93 6.27 17.16 5.28
C ALA A 93 6.13 18.05 4.04
N ARG A 94 6.94 17.81 2.99
CA ARG A 94 6.84 18.54 1.72
C ARG A 94 5.56 18.20 0.97
N VAL A 95 5.23 16.91 0.88
CA VAL A 95 3.98 16.44 0.27
C VAL A 95 2.78 17.04 0.97
N ALA A 96 2.72 16.99 2.30
CA ALA A 96 1.61 17.55 3.07
C ALA A 96 1.47 19.07 2.84
N ALA A 97 2.59 19.81 2.85
CA ALA A 97 2.57 21.24 2.58
C ALA A 97 2.07 21.58 1.16
N GLU A 98 2.50 20.81 0.16
CA GLU A 98 2.05 20.99 -1.23
C GLU A 98 0.57 20.66 -1.40
N LEU A 99 0.10 19.57 -0.79
CA LEU A 99 -1.32 19.21 -0.80
C LEU A 99 -2.19 20.27 -0.13
N SER A 100 -1.80 20.78 1.03
CA SER A 100 -2.51 21.88 1.69
C SER A 100 -2.51 23.17 0.86
N ALA A 101 -1.46 23.43 0.08
CA ALA A 101 -1.42 24.58 -0.82
C ALA A 101 -2.30 24.37 -2.08
N ARG A 102 -2.31 23.16 -2.63
CA ARG A 102 -3.07 22.80 -3.83
C ARG A 102 -4.56 22.64 -3.54
N PHE A 103 -4.91 22.20 -2.34
CA PHE A 103 -6.29 21.97 -1.87
C PHE A 103 -6.54 22.72 -0.56
N PRO A 104 -6.75 24.05 -0.59
CA PRO A 104 -6.90 24.85 0.63
C PRO A 104 -8.13 24.51 1.48
N ALA A 105 -9.14 23.86 0.88
CA ALA A 105 -10.34 23.39 1.56
C ALA A 105 -10.19 21.98 2.16
N ALA A 106 -9.15 21.24 1.75
CA ALA A 106 -8.94 19.88 2.19
C ALA A 106 -8.23 19.83 3.55
N GLU A 107 -8.63 18.89 4.40
CA GLU A 107 -7.91 18.56 5.62
C GLU A 107 -6.88 17.47 5.32
N VAL A 108 -5.60 17.79 5.51
CA VAL A 108 -4.48 16.87 5.31
C VAL A 108 -3.95 16.42 6.66
N THR A 109 -4.09 15.14 6.98
CA THR A 109 -3.55 14.56 8.22
C THR A 109 -2.62 13.38 7.93
N SER A 110 -1.72 13.07 8.86
CA SER A 110 -0.85 11.91 8.72
C SER A 110 -0.57 11.23 10.05
N ARG A 111 -0.39 9.90 10.00
CA ARG A 111 -0.01 9.09 11.18
C ARG A 111 0.87 7.92 10.80
N GLN A 112 1.78 7.57 11.72
CA GLN A 112 2.60 6.35 11.61
C GLN A 112 1.72 5.11 11.81
N VAL A 113 1.89 4.10 10.96
CA VAL A 113 1.14 2.85 11.00
C VAL A 113 2.01 1.65 10.62
N ALA A 114 1.50 0.45 10.89
CA ALA A 114 1.97 -0.79 10.30
C ALA A 114 0.81 -1.44 9.55
N MET A 115 1.12 -2.11 8.44
CA MET A 115 0.15 -2.88 7.65
C MET A 115 0.39 -4.37 7.87
N VAL A 116 -0.67 -5.13 8.06
CA VAL A 116 -0.65 -6.60 8.18
C VAL A 116 -1.53 -7.16 7.07
N SER A 117 -1.05 -8.20 6.42
CA SER A 117 -1.74 -8.92 5.35
C SER A 117 -1.89 -10.38 5.72
N VAL A 118 -3.10 -10.88 5.52
CA VAL A 118 -3.48 -12.28 5.64
C VAL A 118 -3.75 -12.75 4.23
N ILE A 119 -2.96 -13.72 3.76
CA ILE A 119 -2.98 -14.20 2.38
C ILE A 119 -3.33 -15.68 2.40
N GLY A 120 -4.26 -16.05 1.54
CA GLY A 120 -4.68 -17.42 1.28
C GLY A 120 -5.47 -17.47 -0.01
N SER A 121 -5.61 -18.67 -0.56
CA SER A 121 -6.42 -18.93 -1.75
C SER A 121 -7.79 -19.48 -1.36
N ASP A 122 -8.83 -19.04 -2.07
CA ASP A 122 -10.22 -19.55 -1.94
C ASP A 122 -10.45 -20.76 -2.85
#